data_AF-A0AAV4C1R0-F1
#
_entry.id   AF-A0AAV4C1R0-F1
#
_cell.length_a   1.000
_cell.length_b   1.000
_cell.length_c   1.000
_cell.angle_alpha   90.00
_cell.angle_beta   90.00
_cell.angle_gamma   90.00
#
_symmetry.space_group_name_H-M   'P 1'
#
loop_
_entity.id
_entity.type
_entity.pdbx_description
1 polymer ?
#
loop_
_entity_poly.entity_id
_entity_poly.type
_entity_poly.pdbx_seq_one_letter_code
_entity_poly.pdbx_strand_id
1 'polypeptide(L)'
;MASENPKTCAAVFDLQQVIYTPKSHHSSIFYKRRLANYSFTIFDLQSQEGRCFLWHEGIARRGANEISTCIYKFLQEKDSDGTEKVLNHQNLWSISKIKSCSIQICLIHISNFLKLPK
;
A
#
# COMPACT_ATOMS: atom_id res chain seq x y z
N MET A 1 -14.14 0.67 -19.02
CA MET A 1 -12.87 -0.06 -19.21
C MET A 1 -12.67 -0.92 -17.97
N ALA A 2 -12.41 -2.22 -18.13
CA ALA A 2 -12.70 -3.33 -17.21
C ALA A 2 -14.16 -3.82 -17.25
N SER A 3 -14.51 -4.60 -18.28
CA SER A 3 -15.76 -5.37 -18.27
C SER A 3 -15.54 -6.76 -18.87
N GLU A 4 -14.64 -7.55 -18.29
CA GLU A 4 -14.45 -8.95 -18.67
C GLU A 4 -14.05 -9.73 -17.41
N ASN A 5 -15.04 -10.27 -16.69
CA ASN A 5 -15.02 -11.06 -15.44
C ASN A 5 -15.28 -10.29 -14.12
N PRO A 6 -16.40 -10.56 -13.41
CA PRO A 6 -16.73 -9.90 -12.13
C PRO A 6 -15.80 -10.30 -10.96
N LYS A 7 -14.91 -11.29 -11.14
CA LYS A 7 -14.03 -11.83 -10.10
C LYS A 7 -12.59 -11.29 -10.13
N THR A 8 -12.29 -10.33 -11.00
CA THR A 8 -10.92 -9.85 -11.21
C THR A 8 -10.74 -8.41 -10.70
N CYS A 9 -10.23 -8.24 -9.49
CA CYS A 9 -9.94 -6.92 -8.94
C CYS A 9 -8.65 -6.35 -9.55
N ALA A 10 -8.71 -5.15 -10.11
CA ALA A 10 -7.54 -4.39 -10.53
C ALA A 10 -7.25 -3.28 -9.50
N ALA A 11 -6.12 -3.37 -8.81
CA ALA A 11 -5.74 -2.42 -7.78
C ALA A 11 -4.50 -1.60 -8.20
N VAL A 12 -4.57 -0.30 -7.95
CA VAL A 12 -3.49 0.67 -8.15
C VAL A 12 -2.98 1.12 -6.78
N PHE A 13 -1.67 1.12 -6.61
CA PHE A 13 -1.03 1.54 -5.37
C PHE A 13 -0.23 2.81 -5.59
N ASP A 14 -0.32 3.73 -4.64
CA ASP A 14 0.51 4.93 -4.62
C ASP A 14 1.10 5.15 -3.22
N LEU A 15 2.36 5.59 -3.19
CA LEU A 15 3.07 5.93 -1.97
C LEU A 15 3.43 7.40 -1.99
N GLN A 16 2.78 8.17 -1.12
CA GLN A 16 3.01 9.60 -1.04
C GLN A 16 4.40 9.92 -0.46
N GLN A 17 4.90 11.12 -0.78
CA GLN A 17 6.06 11.70 -0.11
C GLN A 17 5.80 11.83 1.40
N VAL A 18 6.84 11.59 2.20
CA VAL A 18 6.77 11.70 3.68
C VAL A 18 6.28 13.09 4.08
N ILE A 19 5.25 13.13 4.91
CA ILE A 19 4.67 14.36 5.42
C ILE A 19 5.15 14.54 6.87
N TYR A 20 5.63 15.73 7.17
CA TYR A 20 6.04 16.07 8.53
C TYR A 20 4.93 16.81 9.27
N THR A 21 4.60 16.34 10.48
CA THR A 21 3.61 16.94 11.39
C THR A 21 4.27 17.25 12.75
N PRO A 22 3.78 18.23 13.54
CA PRO A 22 2.66 19.16 13.31
C PRO A 22 3.07 20.38 12.44
N LYS A 23 2.14 20.84 11.59
CA LYS A 23 2.29 22.13 10.89
C LYS A 23 1.72 23.23 11.79
N SER A 24 2.55 24.17 12.18
CA SER A 24 2.09 25.36 12.90
C SER A 24 3.01 26.54 12.60
N HIS A 25 2.44 27.74 12.66
CA HIS A 25 3.10 29.01 12.33
C HIS A 25 4.03 29.52 13.43
N HIS A 26 4.08 28.85 14.59
CA HIS A 26 4.96 29.25 15.68
C HIS A 26 6.40 28.83 15.41
N SER A 27 7.31 29.80 15.52
CA SER A 27 8.77 29.60 15.38
C SER A 27 9.34 28.60 16.37
N SER A 28 8.69 28.39 17.52
CA SER A 28 9.10 27.40 18.53
C SER A 28 9.08 25.95 18.01
N ILE A 29 8.26 25.63 17.00
CA ILE A 29 8.17 24.29 16.41
C ILE A 29 9.30 24.03 15.41
N PHE A 30 9.97 25.08 14.92
CA PHE A 30 11.14 24.95 14.04
C PHE A 30 12.29 24.19 14.72
N TYR A 31 12.46 24.38 16.03
CA TYR A 31 13.51 23.73 16.82
C TYR A 31 13.13 22.34 17.32
N LYS A 32 11.88 21.91 17.13
CA LYS A 32 11.42 20.58 17.55
C LYS A 32 11.56 19.58 16.41
N ARG A 33 11.85 18.32 16.77
CA ARG A 33 11.82 17.22 15.80
C ARG A 33 10.41 17.08 15.24
N ARG A 34 10.30 17.11 13.92
CA ARG A 34 9.02 16.89 13.22
C ARG A 34 8.76 15.40 13.11
N LEU A 35 7.54 14.99 13.42
CA LEU A 35 7.08 13.61 13.32
C LEU A 35 6.92 13.26 11.84
N ALA A 36 7.62 12.23 11.38
CA ALA A 36 7.44 11.70 10.03
C ALA A 36 6.17 10.83 9.95
N ASN A 37 5.27 11.20 9.04
CA ASN A 37 4.03 10.48 8.75
C ASN A 37 4.05 9.92 7.33
N TYR A 38 3.63 8.67 7.21
CA TYR A 38 3.62 7.88 5.99
C TYR A 38 2.18 7.61 5.56
N SER A 39 1.92 7.80 4.27
CA SER A 39 0.61 7.59 3.64
C SER A 39 0.79 6.63 2.47
N PHE A 40 0.04 5.54 2.48
CA PHE A 40 0.00 4.52 1.44
C PHE A 40 -1.44 4.30 1.00
N THR A 41 -1.71 4.45 -0.28
CA THR A 41 -3.07 4.41 -0.82
C THR A 41 -3.20 3.27 -1.81
N ILE A 42 -4.30 2.53 -1.67
CA ILE A 42 -4.69 1.44 -2.56
C ILE A 42 -6.04 1.80 -3.15
N PHE A 43 -6.15 1.85 -4.47
CA PHE A 43 -7.39 2.15 -5.16
C PHE A 43 -7.81 0.95 -6.00
N ASP A 44 -9.00 0.42 -5.72
CA ASP A 44 -9.64 -0.62 -6.52
C ASP A 44 -10.39 0.02 -7.69
N LEU A 45 -9.96 -0.28 -8.91
CA LEU A 45 -10.56 0.23 -10.14
C LEU A 45 -11.94 -0.36 -10.43
N GLN A 46 -12.22 -1.58 -9.94
CA GLN A 46 -13.49 -2.25 -10.17
C GLN A 46 -14.54 -1.77 -9.16
N SER A 47 -14.20 -1.78 -7.87
CA SER A 47 -15.12 -1.32 -6.82
C SER A 47 -15.18 0.20 -6.69
N GLN A 48 -14.24 0.92 -7.32
CA GLN A 48 -14.03 2.37 -7.16
C GLN A 48 -13.80 2.79 -5.71
N GLU A 49 -13.29 1.88 -4.89
CA GLU A 49 -13.01 2.13 -3.49
C GLU A 49 -11.52 2.40 -3.25
N GLY A 50 -11.24 3.47 -2.52
CA GLY A 50 -9.91 3.83 -2.06
C GLY A 50 -9.70 3.48 -0.59
N ARG A 51 -8.60 2.79 -0.29
CA ARG A 51 -8.15 2.51 1.08
C ARG A 51 -6.86 3.29 1.33
N CYS A 52 -6.86 4.12 2.37
CA CYS A 52 -5.71 4.91 2.77
C CYS A 52 -5.15 4.37 4.09
N PHE A 53 -3.91 3.90 4.07
CA PHE A 53 -3.17 3.47 5.25
C PHE A 53 -2.26 4.61 5.70
N LEU A 54 -2.46 5.07 6.94
CA LEU A 54 -1.69 6.14 7.54
C LEU A 54 -0.97 5.60 8.78
N TRP A 55 0.33 5.84 8.88
CA TRP A 55 1.08 5.55 10.11
C TRP A 55 2.23 6.53 10.28
N HIS A 56 2.62 6.78 11.53
CA HIS A 56 3.76 7.63 11.86
C HIS A 56 4.97 6.79 12.28
N GLU A 57 6.16 7.40 12.25
CA GLU A 57 7.46 6.78 12.58
C GLU A 57 7.53 6.13 13.98
N GLY A 58 6.63 6.51 14.88
CA GLY A 58 6.53 5.94 16.23
C GLY A 58 5.81 4.59 16.28
N ILE A 59 4.98 4.27 15.27
CA ILE A 59 4.31 2.96 15.16
C ILE A 59 5.19 2.00 14.36
N ALA A 60 5.62 2.44 13.18
CA ALA A 60 6.40 1.62 12.27
C ALA A 60 7.23 2.49 11.32
N ARG A 61 8.21 1.87 10.65
CA ARG A 61 9.11 2.57 9.72
C ARG A 61 8.49 2.63 8.32
N ARG A 62 9.18 3.31 7.40
CA ARG A 62 8.85 3.33 5.96
C ARG A 62 9.54 2.17 5.24
N GLY A 63 9.26 0.94 5.67
CA GLY A 63 9.89 -0.26 5.14
C GLY A 63 8.98 -1.04 4.19
N ALA A 64 9.58 -2.02 3.53
CA ALA A 64 8.88 -2.98 2.68
C ALA A 64 7.88 -3.85 3.47
N ASN A 65 8.19 -4.15 4.73
CA ASN A 65 7.37 -5.02 5.57
C ASN A 65 6.03 -4.37 5.91
N GLU A 66 6.04 -3.06 6.21
CA GLU A 66 4.85 -2.27 6.48
C GLU A 66 3.96 -2.17 5.24
N ILE A 67 4.56 -1.90 4.09
CA ILE A 67 3.84 -1.88 2.80
C ILE A 67 3.24 -3.26 2.49
N SER A 68 4.02 -4.33 2.66
CA SER A 68 3.55 -5.70 2.48
C SER A 68 2.39 -6.05 3.41
N THR A 69 2.41 -5.55 4.65
CA THR A 69 1.32 -5.75 5.61
C THR A 69 0.06 -5.00 5.18
N CYS A 70 0.18 -3.78 4.66
CA CYS A 70 -0.96 -3.03 4.14
C CYS A 70 -1.59 -3.74 2.93
N ILE A 71 -0.75 -4.24 2.01
CA ILE A 71 -1.22 -5.05 0.86
C ILE A 71 -1.88 -6.34 1.35
N TYR A 72 -1.29 -7.03 2.32
CA TYR A 72 -1.85 -8.26 2.87
C TYR A 72 -3.23 -8.04 3.52
N LYS A 73 -3.40 -6.97 4.30
CA LYS A 73 -4.70 -6.60 4.88
C LYS A 73 -5.75 -6.34 3.80
N PHE A 74 -5.38 -5.61 2.76
CA PHE A 74 -6.26 -5.36 1.62
C PHE A 74 -6.66 -6.66 0.90
N LEU A 75 -5.73 -7.60 0.73
CA LEU A 75 -6.01 -8.89 0.12
C LEU A 75 -6.92 -9.77 0.99
N GLN A 76 -6.73 -9.79 2.32
CA GLN A 76 -7.63 -10.52 3.23
C GLN A 76 -9.07 -9.98 3.17
N GLU A 77 -9.23 -8.67 3.10
CA GLU A 77 -10.54 -8.04 2.91
C GLU A 77 -11.16 -8.48 1.59
N LYS A 78 -10.40 -8.49 0.49
CA LYS A 78 -10.90 -8.90 -0.83
C LYS A 78 -11.13 -10.41 -0.99
N ASP A 79 -10.41 -11.25 -0.25
CA ASP A 79 -10.67 -12.70 -0.17
C ASP A 79 -12.02 -12.98 0.54
N SER A 80 -12.36 -12.18 1.55
CA SER A 80 -13.66 -12.26 2.23
C SER A 80 -14.82 -11.89 1.30
N ASP A 81 -14.59 -10.98 0.35
CA ASP A 81 -15.51 -10.61 -0.73
C ASP A 81 -15.57 -11.64 -1.89
N GLY A 82 -14.74 -12.68 -1.88
CA GLY A 82 -14.75 -13.76 -2.88
C GLY A 82 -14.04 -13.42 -4.21
N THR A 83 -13.07 -12.51 -4.18
CA THR A 83 -12.30 -12.12 -5.37
C THR A 83 -11.20 -13.14 -5.68
N GLU A 84 -11.21 -13.71 -6.88
CA GLU A 84 -10.33 -14.84 -7.26
C GLU A 84 -8.96 -14.40 -7.79
N LYS A 85 -8.88 -13.20 -8.41
CA LYS A 85 -7.63 -12.70 -9.01
C LYS A 85 -7.47 -11.20 -8.76
N VAL A 86 -6.33 -10.83 -8.16
CA VAL A 86 -5.94 -9.43 -7.94
C VAL A 86 -4.78 -9.07 -8.88
N LEU A 87 -5.05 -8.19 -9.84
CA LEU A 87 -4.04 -7.65 -10.75
C LEU A 87 -3.49 -6.35 -10.14
N ASN A 88 -2.19 -6.34 -9.86
CA ASN A 88 -1.50 -5.20 -9.28
C ASN A 88 -0.83 -4.39 -10.39
N HIS A 89 -1.28 -3.15 -10.62
CA HIS A 89 -0.58 -2.22 -11.51
C HIS A 89 0.21 -1.22 -10.67
N GLN A 90 1.54 -1.18 -10.85
CA GLN A 90 2.41 -0.20 -10.22
C GLN A 90 3.09 0.68 -11.26
N ASN A 91 3.01 1.99 -11.05
CA ASN A 91 3.70 2.97 -11.88
C ASN A 91 5.21 2.91 -11.61
N LEU A 92 6.00 2.70 -12.68
CA LEU A 92 7.44 2.46 -12.64
C LEU A 92 8.26 3.58 -11.97
N TRP A 93 7.70 4.79 -11.86
CA TRP A 93 8.35 5.98 -11.31
C TRP A 93 8.40 6.00 -9.77
N SER A 94 7.42 5.39 -9.09
CA SER A 94 7.35 5.36 -7.62
C SER A 94 8.31 4.34 -6.98
N ILE A 95 8.87 3.42 -7.78
CA ILE A 95 9.69 2.28 -7.34
C ILE A 95 11.19 2.62 -7.32
N SER A 96 11.64 3.74 -7.91
CA SER A 96 13.08 4.01 -8.04
C SER A 96 13.81 4.12 -6.68
N LYS A 97 13.07 4.40 -5.60
CA LYS A 97 13.57 4.45 -4.21
C LYS A 97 13.41 3.14 -3.42
N ILE A 98 12.69 2.15 -3.94
CA ILE A 98 12.47 0.84 -3.29
C ILE A 98 12.94 -0.26 -4.26
N LYS A 99 14.23 -0.22 -4.64
CA LYS A 99 14.89 -1.31 -5.37
C LYS A 99 15.35 -2.43 -4.42
N SER A 100 14.48 -2.91 -3.54
CA SER A 100 14.81 -4.09 -2.74
C SER A 100 14.10 -5.32 -3.29
N CYS A 101 14.90 -6.30 -3.71
CA CYS A 101 14.51 -7.66 -4.12
C CYS A 101 13.45 -8.29 -3.17
N SER A 102 13.37 -7.84 -1.92
CA SER A 102 12.43 -8.27 -0.91
C SER A 102 10.94 -8.06 -1.28
N ILE A 103 10.56 -6.98 -1.98
CA ILE A 103 9.14 -6.77 -2.36
C ILE A 103 8.71 -7.71 -3.49
N GLN A 104 9.61 -7.99 -4.43
CA GLN A 104 9.37 -8.97 -5.49
C GLN A 104 9.17 -10.37 -4.88
N ILE A 105 9.99 -10.74 -3.89
CA ILE A 105 9.90 -12.01 -3.16
C ILE A 105 8.60 -12.11 -2.35
N CYS A 106 8.18 -11.05 -1.65
CA CYS A 106 6.92 -11.05 -0.90
C CYS A 106 5.69 -11.15 -1.82
N LEU A 107 5.68 -10.47 -2.97
CA LEU A 107 4.60 -10.59 -3.96
C LEU A 107 4.54 -11.99 -4.59
N ILE A 108 5.68 -12.65 -4.83
CA ILE A 108 5.74 -14.05 -5.28
C ILE A 108 5.24 -15.00 -4.19
N HIS A 109 5.59 -14.77 -2.91
CA HIS A 109 5.09 -15.60 -1.80
C HIS A 109 3.59 -15.43 -1.59
N ILE A 110 3.08 -14.21 -1.66
CA ILE A 110 1.65 -13.90 -1.51
C ILE A 110 0.85 -14.46 -2.70
N SER A 111 1.35 -14.36 -3.93
CA SER A 111 0.69 -14.96 -5.11
C SER A 111 0.74 -16.49 -5.12
N ASN A 112 1.78 -17.12 -4.55
CA ASN A 112 1.82 -18.57 -4.33
C ASN A 112 0.89 -19.02 -3.18
N PHE A 113 0.72 -18.20 -2.13
CA PHE A 113 -0.21 -18.48 -1.03
C PHE A 113 -1.68 -18.38 -1.48
N LEU A 114 -2.01 -17.44 -2.37
CA LEU A 114 -3.34 -17.33 -3.00
C LEU A 114 -3.68 -18.46 -4.00
N LYS A 115 -2.68 -19.22 -4.47
CA LYS A 115 -2.88 -20.37 -5.38
C LYS A 115 -3.07 -21.70 -4.66
N LEU A 116 -2.95 -21.74 -3.33
CA LEU A 116 -3.20 -22.98 -2.59
C LEU A 116 -4.72 -23.23 -2.52
N PRO A 117 -5.21 -24.36 -3.06
CA PRO A 117 -6.59 -24.77 -2.81
C PRO A 117 -6.76 -25.01 -1.30
N LYS A 118 -7.83 -24.48 -0.71
CA LYS A 118 -8.31 -24.91 0.60
C LYS A 118 -8.74 -26.38 0.54
#